data_AF-A0A955UFP7-F1
#
_entry.id   AF-A0A955UFP7-F1
#
_cell.length_a   1.000
_cell.length_b   1.000
_cell.length_c   1.000
_cell.angle_alpha   90.00
_cell.angle_beta   90.00
_cell.angle_gamma   90.00
#
_symmetry.space_group_name_H-M   'P 1'
#
loop_
_entity.id
_entity.type
_entity.pdbx_description
1 polymer ?
#
loop_
_entity_poly.entity_id
_entity_poly.type
_entity_poly.pdbx_seq_one_letter_code
_entity_poly.pdbx_strand_id
1 'polypeptide(L)'
;KATACLQKDREALLTFYAFPAEQWPSLRTTNPIESTFGTIRHRTIRTKGCLTRDGMLHMMFKLGQCAEKTWRRVRGFKQLPKVIQGIQFIDGMDPNTMNSVAA
;
A
#
# COMPACT_ATOMS: atom_id res chain seq x y z
N LYS A 1 8.54 5.14 -24.64
CA LYS A 1 7.22 4.66 -24.13
C LYS A 1 7.16 4.67 -22.61
N ALA A 2 8.08 4.01 -21.89
CA ALA A 2 8.08 4.02 -20.41
C ALA A 2 8.15 5.44 -19.79
N THR A 3 9.02 6.31 -20.29
CA THR A 3 9.16 7.69 -19.81
C THR A 3 7.90 8.54 -19.99
N ALA A 4 7.19 8.35 -21.11
CA ALA A 4 5.93 9.04 -21.38
C ALA A 4 4.82 8.64 -20.38
N CYS A 5 4.77 7.37 -19.95
CA CYS A 5 3.83 6.93 -18.92
C CYS A 5 4.13 7.60 -17.56
N LEU A 6 5.41 7.69 -17.17
CA LEU A 6 5.80 8.36 -15.93
C LEU A 6 5.42 9.85 -15.94
N GLN A 7 5.58 10.52 -17.08
CA GLN A 7 5.21 11.92 -17.21
C GLN A 7 3.68 12.11 -17.16
N LYS A 8 2.92 11.22 -17.80
CA LYS A 8 1.45 11.23 -17.79
C LYS A 8 0.89 11.05 -16.38
N ASP A 9 1.43 10.10 -15.62
CA ASP A 9 0.88 9.70 -14.32
C ASP A 9 1.62 10.36 -13.14
N ARG A 10 2.39 11.42 -13.40
CA ARG A 10 3.26 12.09 -12.42
C ARG A 10 2.52 12.49 -11.14
N GLU A 11 1.34 13.09 -11.27
CA GLU A 11 0.55 13.53 -10.12
C GLU A 11 0.18 12.36 -9.21
N ALA A 12 -0.34 11.27 -9.79
CA ALA A 12 -0.69 10.06 -9.07
C ALA A 12 0.52 9.44 -8.35
N LEU A 13 1.67 9.40 -9.03
CA LEU A 13 2.91 8.85 -8.48
C LEU A 13 3.50 9.68 -7.33
N LEU A 14 3.19 10.98 -7.25
CA LEU A 14 3.69 11.88 -6.22
C LEU A 14 2.69 12.11 -5.07
N THR A 15 1.49 11.54 -5.13
CA THR A 15 0.47 11.66 -4.07
C THR A 15 0.96 11.24 -2.68
N PHE A 16 1.94 10.34 -2.60
CA PHE A 16 2.48 9.89 -1.31
C PHE A 16 3.14 11.02 -0.49
N TYR A 17 3.57 12.12 -1.11
CA TYR A 17 4.13 13.28 -0.40
C TYR A 17 3.09 14.04 0.43
N ALA A 18 1.80 13.86 0.14
CA ALA A 18 0.70 14.39 0.94
C ALA A 18 0.43 13.59 2.23
N PHE A 19 1.19 12.51 2.47
CA PHE A 19 1.12 11.68 3.68
C PHE A 19 2.36 11.88 4.55
N PRO A 20 2.28 11.60 5.87
CA PRO A 20 3.41 11.72 6.79
C PRO A 20 4.67 11.03 6.27
N ALA A 21 5.84 11.67 6.42
CA ALA A 21 7.11 11.14 5.93
C ALA A 21 7.45 9.75 6.50
N GLU A 22 7.04 9.49 7.75
CA GLU A 22 7.18 8.19 8.40
C GLU A 22 6.51 7.04 7.63
N GLN A 23 5.43 7.32 6.89
CA GLN A 23 4.61 6.33 6.17
C GLN A 23 5.19 6.01 4.78
N TRP A 24 6.03 6.86 4.19
CA TRP A 24 6.51 6.70 2.81
C TRP A 24 7.15 5.34 2.51
N PRO A 25 7.97 4.72 3.40
CA PRO A 25 8.52 3.40 3.11
C PRO A 25 7.45 2.31 3.01
N SER A 26 6.33 2.45 3.72
CA SER A 26 5.18 1.55 3.64
C SER A 26 4.33 1.79 2.40
N LEU A 27 4.19 3.04 1.94
CA LEU A 27 3.41 3.40 0.75
C LEU A 27 4.13 3.06 -0.56
N ARG A 28 5.46 3.17 -0.59
CA ARG A 28 6.26 2.91 -1.79
C ARG A 28 6.58 1.43 -2.03
N THR A 29 6.31 0.55 -1.07
CA THR A 29 6.55 -0.89 -1.25
C THR A 29 5.32 -1.59 -1.81
N THR A 30 5.52 -2.41 -2.85
CA THR A 30 4.49 -3.28 -3.42
C THR A 30 4.47 -4.67 -2.79
N ASN A 31 5.39 -4.97 -1.86
CA ASN A 31 5.53 -6.30 -1.25
C ASN A 31 4.23 -6.87 -0.64
N PRO A 32 3.40 -6.09 0.08
CA PRO A 32 2.13 -6.61 0.60
C PRO A 32 1.19 -7.12 -0.50
N ILE A 33 1.25 -6.53 -1.68
CA ILE A 33 0.47 -6.92 -2.87
C ILE A 33 1.20 -8.07 -3.57
N GLU A 34 2.47 -7.92 -3.92
CA GLU A 34 3.19 -8.92 -4.71
C GLU A 34 3.36 -10.26 -3.99
N SER A 35 3.64 -10.25 -2.68
CA SER A 35 3.82 -11.48 -1.89
C SER A 35 2.52 -12.28 -1.75
N THR A 36 1.40 -11.59 -1.54
CA THR A 36 0.07 -12.22 -1.43
C THR A 36 -0.35 -12.84 -2.76
N PHE A 37 -0.27 -12.06 -3.85
CA PHE A 37 -0.60 -12.54 -5.18
C PHE A 37 0.38 -13.59 -5.71
N GLY A 38 1.66 -13.53 -5.31
CA GLY A 38 2.65 -14.57 -5.61
C GLY A 38 2.22 -15.94 -5.09
N THR A 39 1.69 -15.99 -3.85
CA THR A 39 1.19 -17.23 -3.25
C THR A 39 -0.07 -17.73 -3.97
N ILE A 40 -1.01 -16.83 -4.29
CA ILE A 40 -2.23 -17.18 -5.04
C ILE A 40 -1.90 -17.72 -6.41
N ARG A 41 -1.00 -17.06 -7.15
CA ARG A 41 -0.53 -17.50 -8.47
C ARG A 41 0.12 -18.87 -8.38
N HIS A 42 1.00 -19.09 -7.40
CA HIS A 42 1.64 -20.38 -7.19
C HIS A 42 0.60 -21.50 -6.98
N ARG A 43 -0.39 -21.30 -6.11
CA ARG A 43 -1.46 -22.29 -5.86
C ARG A 43 -2.36 -22.51 -7.08
N THR A 44 -2.64 -21.46 -7.84
CA THR A 44 -3.40 -21.55 -9.10
C THR A 44 -2.67 -22.40 -10.15
N ILE A 45 -1.35 -22.24 -10.30
CA ILE A 45 -0.54 -23.08 -11.21
C ILE A 45 -0.54 -24.55 -10.72
N ARG A 46 -0.40 -24.78 -9.42
CA ARG A 46 -0.35 -26.15 -8.85
C ARG A 46 -1.68 -26.91 -8.97
N THR A 47 -2.81 -26.22 -8.99
CA THR A 47 -4.14 -26.83 -9.08
C THR A 47 -4.56 -27.18 -10.51
N LYS A 48 -3.81 -26.71 -11.53
CA LYS A 48 -3.96 -27.10 -12.95
C LYS A 48 -5.41 -27.01 -13.48
N GLY A 49 -6.19 -26.04 -13.01
CA GLY A 49 -7.58 -25.86 -13.45
C GLY A 49 -8.60 -26.83 -12.83
N CYS A 50 -8.23 -27.59 -11.80
CA CYS A 50 -9.12 -28.53 -11.12
C CYS A 50 -10.21 -27.86 -10.24
N LEU A 51 -10.18 -26.53 -10.10
CA LEU A 51 -11.11 -25.78 -9.27
C LEU A 51 -12.23 -25.18 -10.12
N THR A 52 -13.46 -25.26 -9.63
CA THR A 52 -14.57 -24.43 -10.12
C THR A 52 -14.32 -22.96 -9.78
N ARG A 53 -15.06 -22.04 -10.41
CA ARG A 53 -14.95 -20.59 -10.12
C ARG A 53 -15.10 -20.30 -8.62
N ASP A 54 -16.10 -20.90 -7.98
CA ASP A 54 -16.38 -20.67 -6.57
C ASP A 54 -15.30 -21.31 -5.68
N GLY A 55 -14.78 -22.49 -6.07
CA GLY A 55 -13.63 -23.11 -5.40
C GLY A 55 -12.36 -22.25 -5.49
N MET A 56 -12.11 -21.61 -6.63
CA MET A 56 -11.01 -20.67 -6.80
C MET A 56 -11.18 -19.44 -5.90
N LEU A 57 -12.39 -18.88 -5.83
CA LEU A 57 -12.69 -17.73 -4.97
C LEU A 57 -12.45 -18.07 -3.49
N HIS A 58 -12.91 -19.23 -3.03
CA HIS A 58 -12.66 -19.70 -1.66
C HIS A 58 -11.16 -19.88 -1.40
N MET A 59 -10.42 -20.48 -2.33
CA MET A 59 -8.96 -20.63 -2.21
C MET A 59 -8.27 -19.26 -2.08
N MET A 60 -8.59 -18.31 -2.96
CA MET A 60 -8.02 -16.96 -2.94
C MET A 60 -8.32 -16.26 -1.61
N PHE A 61 -9.57 -16.34 -1.15
CA PHE A 61 -9.98 -15.76 0.13
C PHE A 61 -9.21 -16.36 1.32
N LYS A 62 -9.11 -17.70 1.41
CA LYS A 62 -8.37 -18.36 2.50
C LYS A 62 -6.87 -18.03 2.46
N LEU A 63 -6.27 -17.93 1.28
CA LEU A 63 -4.87 -17.53 1.15
C LEU A 63 -4.65 -16.07 1.57
N GLY A 64 -5.58 -15.18 1.24
CA GLY A 64 -5.59 -13.80 1.72
C GLY A 64 -5.62 -13.71 3.24
N GLN A 65 -6.54 -14.45 3.89
CA GLN A 65 -6.62 -14.52 5.37
C GLN A 65 -5.33 -15.07 6.01
N CYS A 66 -4.65 -16.01 5.36
CA CYS A 66 -3.37 -16.51 5.86
C CYS A 66 -2.27 -15.45 5.78
N ALA A 67 -2.24 -14.66 4.72
CA ALA A 67 -1.25 -13.60 4.55
C ALA A 67 -1.49 -12.42 5.52
N GLU A 68 -2.74 -12.06 5.77
CA GLU A 68 -3.16 -10.98 6.69
C GLU A 68 -2.47 -11.10 8.06
N LYS A 69 -2.35 -12.33 8.59
CA LYS A 69 -1.72 -12.60 9.90
C LYS A 69 -0.28 -12.14 10.01
N THR A 70 0.42 -11.97 8.89
CA THR A 70 1.84 -11.58 8.84
C THR A 70 2.05 -10.10 8.54
N TRP A 71 0.98 -9.37 8.22
CA TRP A 71 1.09 -7.97 7.84
C TRP A 71 1.50 -7.11 9.03
N ARG A 72 2.44 -6.21 8.77
CA ARG A 72 2.90 -5.24 9.76
C ARG A 72 2.02 -4.00 9.68
N ARG A 73 1.84 -3.33 10.82
CA ARG A 73 1.22 -2.01 10.85
C ARG A 73 2.03 -1.04 9.98
N VAL A 74 1.32 -0.08 9.38
CA VAL A 74 1.95 1.02 8.63
C VAL A 74 2.92 1.75 9.55
N ARG A 75 4.12 2.09 9.03
CA ARG A 75 5.09 2.90 9.77
C ARG A 75 4.47 4.25 10.13
N GLY A 76 4.78 4.80 11.31
CA GLY A 76 4.14 6.04 11.75
C GLY A 76 2.63 5.94 11.97
N PHE A 77 2.14 4.77 12.41
CA PHE A 77 0.73 4.52 12.71
C PHE A 77 0.10 5.58 13.63
N LYS A 78 0.90 6.22 14.51
CA LYS A 78 0.45 7.30 15.39
C LYS A 78 -0.06 8.53 14.64
N GLN A 79 0.41 8.77 13.41
CA GLN A 79 -0.02 9.89 12.57
C GLN A 79 -1.29 9.55 11.75
N LEU A 80 -1.74 8.29 11.75
CA LEU A 80 -2.91 7.86 10.98
C LEU A 80 -4.20 8.63 11.34
N PRO A 81 -4.49 8.97 12.61
CA PRO A 81 -5.66 9.78 12.96
C PRO A 81 -5.67 11.15 12.28
N LYS A 82 -4.50 11.79 12.13
CA LYS A 82 -4.37 13.09 11.44
C LYS A 82 -4.66 12.97 9.95
N VAL A 83 -4.23 11.87 9.33
CA VAL A 83 -4.56 11.55 7.94
C VAL A 83 -6.07 11.33 7.77
N ILE A 84 -6.71 10.61 8.68
CA ILE A 84 -8.17 10.37 8.67
C ILE A 84 -8.95 11.68 8.83
N GLN A 85 -8.45 12.61 9.63
CA GLN A 85 -9.02 13.96 9.81
C GLN A 85 -8.83 14.86 8.58
N GLY A 86 -8.08 14.43 7.57
CA GLY A 86 -7.86 15.18 6.33
C GLY A 86 -6.83 16.30 6.46
N ILE A 87 -5.97 16.27 7.48
CA ILE A 87 -4.87 17.24 7.61
C ILE A 87 -3.93 17.09 6.40
N GLN A 88 -3.68 18.20 5.71
CA GLN A 88 -2.78 18.24 4.56
C GLN A 88 -1.34 18.28 5.06
N PHE A 89 -0.55 17.27 4.71
CA PHE A 89 0.89 17.27 4.97
C PHE A 89 1.61 17.91 3.79
N ILE A 90 2.56 18.80 4.07
CA ILE A 90 3.42 19.42 3.05
C ILE A 90 4.76 18.67 3.11
N ASP A 91 5.09 17.94 2.05
CA ASP A 91 6.27 17.07 1.98
C ASP A 91 6.42 16.14 3.21
N GLY A 92 5.29 15.60 3.67
CA GLY A 92 5.22 14.69 4.81
C GLY A 92 5.42 15.31 6.19
N MET A 93 5.47 16.65 6.27
CA MET A 93 5.53 17.41 7.52
C MET A 93 4.14 17.97 7.86
N ASP A 94 3.82 17.98 9.16
CA ASP A 94 2.60 18.61 9.68
C ASP A 94 2.78 20.14 9.65
N PRO A 95 1.83 20.92 9.08
CA PRO A 95 1.91 22.38 9.03
C PRO A 95 2.12 23.02 10.42
N ASN A 96 1.54 22.42 11.47
CA ASN A 96 1.67 22.93 12.83
C ASN A 96 3.09 22.74 13.40
N THR A 97 3.82 21.73 12.92
CA THR A 97 5.22 21.51 13.30
C THR A 97 6.17 22.43 12.54
N MET A 98 5.84 22.81 11.30
CA MET A 98 6.65 23.78 10.55
C MET A 98 6.68 25.17 11.21
N ASN A 99 5.54 25.62 11.74
CA ASN A 99 5.43 26.95 12.37
C ASN A 99 6.20 27.07 13.69
N SER A 100 6.44 25.97 14.42
CA SER A 100 7.19 26.00 15.69
C SER A 100 8.71 25.91 15.52
N VAL A 101 9.20 25.54 14.34
CA VAL A 101 10.65 25.43 14.05
C VAL A 101 11.20 26.71 13.42
N ALA A 102 10.31 27.56 12.89
CA ALA A 102 10.64 28.86 12.31
C ALA A 102 10.59 30.03 13.32
N ALA A 103 10.25 29.76 14.58
CA ALA A 103 10.25 30.71 15.70
C ALA A 103 11.36 30.35 16.70
#